data_AF-A0A8S2ZGJ9-F1
#
_entry.id   AF-A0A8S2ZGJ9-F1
#
_cell.length_a   1.000
_cell.length_b   1.000
_cell.length_c   1.000
_cell.angle_alpha   90.00
_cell.angle_beta   90.00
_cell.angle_gamma   90.00
#
_symmetry.space_group_name_H-M   'P 1'
#
loop_
_entity.id
_entity.type
_entity.pdbx_description
1 polymer ?
#
loop_
_entity_poly.entity_id
_entity_poly.type
_entity_poly.pdbx_seq_one_letter_code
_entity_poly.pdbx_strand_id
1 'polypeptide(L)'
;IITLEILILLLGSPSDDNVELAIEFVKECGQKLCEVSPRGLNSIFSKLENLHNKPLKKCTRDMIEDLVAVREGQFKENPAV
;
A
#
# COMPACT_ATOMS: atom_id res chain seq x y z
N ILE A 1 10.14 -4.56 10.34
CA ILE A 1 10.90 -3.31 10.09
C ILE A 1 11.28 -3.24 8.61
N ILE A 2 11.97 -4.24 8.06
CA ILE A 2 12.34 -4.34 6.63
C ILE A 2 11.17 -4.10 5.67
N THR A 3 10.00 -4.67 5.94
CA THR A 3 8.78 -4.48 5.12
C THR A 3 8.40 -3.00 4.95
N LEU A 4 8.45 -2.21 6.02
CA LEU A 4 8.14 -0.78 5.96
C LEU A 4 9.24 0.00 5.24
N GLU A 5 10.50 -0.38 5.40
CA GLU A 5 11.63 0.25 4.72
C GLU A 5 11.55 0.07 3.19
N ILE A 6 11.17 -1.13 2.74
CA ILE A 6 10.91 -1.42 1.32
C ILE A 6 9.79 -0.53 0.79
N LEU A 7 8.67 -0.43 1.52
CA LEU A 7 7.54 0.43 1.13
C LEU A 7 7.93 1.91 1.08
N ILE A 8 8.73 2.38 2.05
CA ILE A 8 9.24 3.75 2.05
C ILE A 8 10.14 4.01 0.84
N LEU A 9 10.97 3.06 0.46
CA LEU A 9 11.86 3.16 -0.70
C LEU A 9 11.07 3.22 -2.01
N LEU A 10 10.10 2.31 -2.21
CA LEU A 10 9.23 2.30 -3.39
C LEU A 10 8.42 3.60 -3.51
N LEU A 11 7.86 4.09 -2.40
CA LEU A 11 7.07 5.32 -2.37
C LEU A 11 7.94 6.59 -2.25
N GLY A 12 9.26 6.46 -2.19
CA GLY A 12 10.22 7.57 -2.16
C GLY A 12 10.37 8.25 -3.52
N SER A 13 10.30 7.45 -4.60
CA SER A 13 10.29 7.92 -5.99
C SER A 13 9.10 7.26 -6.71
N PRO A 14 7.89 7.78 -6.52
CA PRO A 14 6.67 7.12 -7.00
C PRO A 14 6.56 7.23 -8.53
N SER A 15 6.82 6.12 -9.21
CA SER A 15 6.40 5.85 -10.60
C SER A 15 5.19 4.91 -10.59
N ASP A 16 4.47 4.79 -11.71
CA ASP A 16 3.35 3.83 -11.82
C ASP A 16 3.78 2.41 -11.38
N ASP A 17 4.92 1.93 -11.89
CA ASP A 17 5.43 0.58 -11.61
C ASP A 17 5.83 0.41 -10.13
N ASN A 18 6.43 1.44 -9.51
CA ASN A 18 6.80 1.38 -8.09
C ASN A 18 5.57 1.40 -7.18
N VAL A 19 4.53 2.13 -7.58
CA VAL A 19 3.26 2.18 -6.85
C VAL A 19 2.52 0.86 -6.97
N GLU A 20 2.44 0.28 -8.15
CA GLU A 20 1.87 -1.05 -8.39
C GLU A 20 2.58 -2.11 -7.52
N LEU A 21 3.92 -2.14 -7.55
CA LEU A 21 4.70 -3.08 -6.73
C LEU A 21 4.47 -2.87 -5.24
N ALA A 22 4.38 -1.60 -4.79
CA ALA A 22 4.08 -1.30 -3.40
C ALA A 22 2.68 -1.78 -2.99
N ILE A 23 1.68 -1.63 -3.85
CA ILE A 23 0.29 -2.06 -3.60
C ILE A 23 0.23 -3.58 -3.44
N GLU A 24 0.78 -4.33 -4.41
CA GLU A 24 0.81 -5.79 -4.35
C GLU A 24 1.57 -6.28 -3.11
N PHE A 25 2.69 -5.64 -2.77
CA PHE A 25 3.42 -5.96 -1.55
C PHE A 25 2.60 -5.70 -0.28
N VAL A 26 1.83 -4.60 -0.20
CA VAL A 26 0.93 -4.34 0.94
C VAL A 26 -0.20 -5.36 1.02
N LYS A 27 -0.73 -5.88 -0.10
CA LYS A 27 -1.76 -6.93 -0.04
C LYS A 27 -1.24 -8.18 0.67
N GLU A 28 -0.03 -8.63 0.33
CA GLU A 28 0.57 -9.85 0.88
C GLU A 28 0.94 -9.74 2.38
N CYS A 29 1.44 -8.58 2.82
CA CYS A 29 1.95 -8.40 4.19
C CYS A 29 1.13 -7.45 5.07
N GLY A 30 0.06 -6.87 4.54
CA GLY A 30 -0.71 -5.80 5.15
C GLY A 30 -1.42 -6.21 6.43
N GLN A 31 -1.94 -7.44 6.49
CA GLN A 31 -2.51 -7.98 7.73
C GLN A 31 -1.45 -8.00 8.85
N LYS A 32 -0.25 -8.50 8.56
CA LYS A 32 0.80 -8.57 9.58
C LYS A 32 1.24 -7.18 10.02
N LEU A 33 1.39 -6.25 9.09
CA LEU A 33 1.70 -4.85 9.38
C LEU A 33 0.63 -4.18 10.24
N CYS A 34 -0.64 -4.54 10.06
CA CYS A 34 -1.73 -4.05 10.91
C CYS A 34 -1.57 -4.50 12.37
N GLU A 35 -1.10 -5.72 12.61
CA GLU A 35 -0.85 -6.26 13.96
C GLU A 35 0.41 -5.67 14.61
N VAL A 36 1.52 -5.60 13.86
CA VAL A 36 2.84 -5.28 14.44
C VAL A 36 3.20 -3.80 14.36
N SER A 37 2.65 -3.07 13.38
CA SER A 37 2.97 -1.66 13.17
C SER A 37 1.83 -0.89 12.48
N PRO A 38 0.66 -0.76 13.14
CA PRO A 38 -0.50 -0.07 12.56
C PRO A 38 -0.20 1.39 12.22
N ARG A 39 0.64 2.06 13.02
CA ARG A 39 1.09 3.44 12.74
C ARG A 39 1.93 3.53 11.46
N GLY A 40 2.83 2.57 11.24
CA GLY A 40 3.64 2.50 10.03
C GLY A 40 2.76 2.28 8.81
N LEU A 41 1.84 1.31 8.88
CA LEU A 41 0.89 1.03 7.81
C LEU A 41 0.00 2.24 7.48
N ASN A 42 -0.51 2.95 8.50
CA ASN A 42 -1.31 4.16 8.28
C ASN A 42 -0.51 5.25 7.53
N SER A 43 0.78 5.42 7.83
CA SER A 43 1.64 6.37 7.10
C SER A 43 1.77 6.01 5.62
N ILE A 44 1.86 4.72 5.30
CA ILE A 44 1.87 4.22 3.91
C ILE A 44 0.55 4.55 3.20
N PHE A 45 -0.59 4.27 3.83
CA PHE A 45 -1.91 4.62 3.27
C PHE A 45 -2.07 6.12 3.04
N SER A 46 -1.70 6.96 4.01
CA SER A 46 -1.73 8.42 3.81
C SER A 46 -0.84 8.86 2.65
N LYS A 47 0.28 8.18 2.39
CA LYS A 47 1.13 8.50 1.24
C LYS A 47 0.47 8.07 -0.08
N LEU A 48 -0.17 6.90 -0.14
CA LEU A 48 -0.91 6.43 -1.31
C LEU A 48 -2.12 7.32 -1.64
N GLU A 49 -2.87 7.78 -0.64
CA GLU A 49 -3.95 8.76 -0.81
C GLU A 49 -3.44 10.08 -1.42
N ASN A 50 -2.25 10.54 -1.00
CA ASN A 50 -1.62 11.71 -1.61
C ASN A 50 -1.17 11.46 -3.07
N LEU A 51 -0.84 10.23 -3.44
CA LEU A 51 -0.47 9.85 -4.81
C LEU A 51 -1.68 9.70 -5.72
N HIS A 52 -2.83 9.26 -5.19
CA HIS A 52 -4.09 9.17 -5.94
C HIS A 52 -4.49 10.51 -6.59
N ASN A 53 -4.21 11.62 -5.88
CA ASN A 53 -4.46 12.98 -6.34
C ASN A 53 -3.43 13.51 -7.38
N LYS A 54 -2.40 12.74 -7.71
CA LYS A 54 -1.36 13.11 -8.68
C LYS A 54 -1.66 12.54 -10.07
N PRO A 55 -1.00 13.05 -11.13
CA PRO A 55 -1.10 12.46 -12.47
C PRO A 55 -0.43 11.08 -12.50
N LEU A 56 -1.21 10.05 -12.18
CA LEU A 56 -0.91 8.63 -12.37
C LEU A 56 -1.74 8.07 -13.53
N LYS A 57 -1.32 6.94 -14.09
CA LYS A 57 -2.13 6.17 -15.03
C LYS A 57 -3.42 5.74 -14.34
N LYS A 58 -4.48 5.58 -15.14
CA LYS A 58 -5.79 5.14 -14.63
C LYS A 58 -5.69 3.80 -13.88
N CYS A 59 -5.00 2.81 -14.44
CA CYS A 59 -4.84 1.50 -13.82
C CYS A 59 -4.20 1.58 -12.43
N THR A 60 -3.14 2.40 -12.28
CA THR A 60 -2.46 2.63 -10.99
C THR A 60 -3.40 3.29 -9.97
N ARG A 61 -4.25 4.22 -10.43
CA ARG A 61 -5.24 4.88 -9.56
C ARG A 61 -6.31 3.87 -9.08
N ASP A 62 -6.81 3.05 -9.99
CA ASP A 62 -7.80 2.00 -9.70
C ASP A 62 -7.22 1.00 -8.69
N MET A 63 -5.93 0.62 -8.80
CA MET A 63 -5.26 -0.25 -7.82
C MET A 63 -5.14 0.36 -6.41
N ILE A 64 -5.01 1.69 -6.29
CA ILE A 64 -5.01 2.35 -4.99
C ILE A 64 -6.40 2.24 -4.35
N GLU A 65 -7.46 2.43 -5.12
CA GLU A 65 -8.85 2.29 -4.67
C GLU A 65 -9.15 0.86 -4.21
N ASP A 66 -8.71 -0.14 -5.00
CA ASP A 66 -8.81 -1.56 -4.63
C ASP A 66 -8.09 -1.85 -3.30
N LEU A 67 -6.90 -1.29 -3.09
CA LEU A 67 -6.16 -1.48 -1.83
C LEU A 67 -6.85 -0.84 -0.62
N VAL A 68 -7.53 0.30 -0.81
CA VAL A 68 -8.34 0.92 0.25
C VAL A 68 -9.50 0.00 0.64
N ALA A 69 -10.18 -0.62 -0.33
CA ALA A 69 -11.22 -1.61 -0.06
C ALA A 69 -10.67 -2.83 0.71
N VAL A 70 -9.48 -3.33 0.35
CA VAL A 70 -8.81 -4.42 1.10
C VAL A 70 -8.53 -4.02 2.55
N ARG A 71 -8.12 -2.77 2.80
CA ARG A 71 -7.90 -2.25 4.15
C ARG A 71 -9.19 -2.18 4.97
N GLU A 72 -10.28 -1.71 4.37
CA GLU A 72 -11.61 -1.68 5.02
C GLU A 72 -12.10 -3.09 5.36
N GLY A 73 -11.81 -4.07 4.48
CA GLY A 73 -11.99 -5.50 4.73
C GLY A 73 -11.01 -6.09 5.76
N GLN A 74 -10.14 -5.30 6.38
CA GLN A 74 -9.10 -5.72 7.33
C GLN A 74 -8.20 -6.85 6.81
N PHE A 75 -7.92 -6.86 5.50
CA PHE A 75 -7.11 -7.89 4.85
C PHE A 75 -7.67 -9.32 5.02
N LYS A 76 -8.97 -9.50 5.28
CA LYS A 76 -9.58 -10.83 5.48
C LYS A 76 -9.38 -11.81 4.32
N GLU A 77 -9.35 -11.29 3.09
CA GLU A 77 -9.12 -12.09 1.87
C GLU A 77 -7.63 -12.20 1.51
N ASN A 78 -6.75 -11.47 2.21
CA ASN A 78 -5.32 -11.47 2.00
C ASN A 78 -4.63 -11.82 3.33
N PRO A 79 -4.74 -13.08 3.79
CA PRO A 79 -4.15 -13.47 5.04
C PRO A 79 -2.64 -13.31 5.00
N ALA A 80 -2.03 -12.88 6.11
CA ALA A 80 -0.58 -12.77 6.21
C ALA A 80 0.08 -14.13 5.91
N VAL A 81 0.94 -14.16 4.89
CA VAL A 81 1.81 -15.31 4.56
C VAL A 81 3.02 -15.38 5.48
#